data_AF-A0A177AQM7-F1
#
_entry.id   AF-A0A177AQM7-F1
#
_cell.length_a   1.000
_cell.length_b   1.000
_cell.length_c   1.000
_cell.angle_alpha   90.00
_cell.angle_beta   90.00
_cell.angle_gamma   90.00
#
_symmetry.space_group_name_H-M   'P 1'
#
loop_
_entity.id
_entity.type
_entity.pdbx_description
1 polymer ?
#
loop_
_entity_poly.entity_id
_entity_poly.type
_entity_poly.pdbx_seq_one_letter_code
_entity_poly.pdbx_strand_id
1 'polypeptide(L)'
;MHNFALHIKAHFVQVDQLISYVKASIVKCKKRAELFHEIGIPPQPIVTRWGTWLEAALYYAKNWTLVKRIVLEYENDGVIVKNAKTIVESDTIFNDLVKISNYENLIKLTTKLECPKLLIKEGVH
;
A
#
# COMPACT_ATOMS: atom_id res chain seq x y z
N MET A 1 -12.61 5.26 14.12
CA MET A 1 -11.92 5.37 12.82
C MET A 1 -11.69 4.03 12.09
N HIS A 2 -11.79 2.85 12.74
CA HIS A 2 -11.74 1.56 12.02
C HIS A 2 -12.72 1.48 10.83
N ASN A 3 -13.96 1.96 11.02
CA ASN A 3 -14.96 2.00 9.96
C ASN A 3 -14.57 2.93 8.79
N PHE A 4 -13.91 4.06 9.06
CA PHE A 4 -13.46 4.98 8.02
C PHE A 4 -12.33 4.36 7.19
N ALA A 5 -11.32 3.79 7.86
CA ALA A 5 -10.23 3.07 7.19
C ALA A 5 -10.76 1.90 6.35
N LEU A 6 -11.70 1.10 6.88
CA LEU A 6 -12.35 0.03 6.12
C LEU A 6 -13.09 0.56 4.89
N HIS A 7 -13.84 1.66 5.00
CA HIS A 7 -14.54 2.27 3.87
C HIS A 7 -13.57 2.75 2.78
N ILE A 8 -12.46 3.39 3.16
CA ILE A 8 -11.43 3.84 2.20
C ILE A 8 -10.80 2.63 1.51
N LYS A 9 -10.41 1.59 2.24
CA LYS A 9 -9.86 0.36 1.65
C LYS A 9 -10.86 -0.33 0.72
N ALA A 10 -12.13 -0.36 1.10
CA ALA A 10 -13.21 -0.90 0.26
C ALA A 10 -13.43 -0.05 -1.01
N HIS A 11 -13.28 1.27 -0.90
CA HIS A 11 -13.37 2.18 -2.04
C HIS A 11 -12.18 2.01 -3.01
N PHE A 12 -10.97 1.80 -2.49
CA PHE A 12 -9.74 1.61 -3.26
C PHE A 12 -9.30 0.14 -3.30
N VAL A 13 -10.23 -0.75 -3.64
CA VAL A 13 -10.00 -2.21 -3.63
C VAL A 13 -8.81 -2.64 -4.51
N GLN A 14 -8.62 -2.02 -5.67
CA GLN A 14 -7.51 -2.35 -6.58
C GLN A 14 -6.16 -1.96 -5.98
N VAL A 15 -6.10 -0.87 -5.19
CA VAL A 15 -4.88 -0.47 -4.49
C VAL A 15 -4.55 -1.47 -3.37
N ASP A 16 -5.57 -1.93 -2.62
CA ASP A 16 -5.37 -2.95 -1.60
C ASP A 16 -4.91 -4.30 -2.21
N GLN A 17 -5.48 -4.67 -3.36
CA GLN A 17 -5.08 -5.85 -4.13
C GLN A 17 -3.65 -5.73 -4.66
N LEU A 18 -3.28 -4.60 -5.26
CA LEU A 18 -1.92 -4.32 -5.71
C LEU A 18 -0.91 -4.52 -4.59
N ILE A 19 -1.14 -3.86 -3.45
CA ILE A 19 -0.25 -3.95 -2.28
C ILE A 19 -0.13 -5.41 -1.83
N SER A 20 -1.26 -6.14 -1.77
CA SER A 20 -1.30 -7.53 -1.32
C SER A 20 -0.59 -8.50 -2.27
N TYR A 21 -0.85 -8.41 -3.58
CA TYR A 21 -0.27 -9.31 -4.58
C TYR A 21 1.23 -9.08 -4.74
N VAL A 22 1.66 -7.82 -4.83
CA VAL A 22 3.09 -7.51 -4.94
C VAL A 22 3.83 -7.95 -3.68
N LYS A 23 3.30 -7.66 -2.48
CA LYS A 23 3.87 -8.16 -1.21
C LYS A 23 4.01 -9.68 -1.22
N ALA A 24 2.93 -10.40 -1.54
CA ALA A 24 2.94 -11.85 -1.53
C ALA A 24 3.90 -12.45 -2.58
N SER A 25 4.06 -11.80 -3.73
CA SER A 25 5.00 -12.23 -4.77
C SER A 25 6.47 -12.12 -4.31
N ILE A 26 6.80 -11.04 -3.60
CA ILE A 26 8.13 -10.75 -3.06
C ILE A 26 8.46 -11.72 -1.92
N VAL A 27 7.51 -11.93 -0.98
CA VAL A 27 7.69 -12.86 0.14
C VAL A 27 7.95 -14.28 -0.34
N LYS A 28 7.35 -14.70 -1.45
CA LYS A 28 7.57 -16.03 -2.04
C LYS A 28 8.90 -16.18 -2.77
N CYS A 29 9.47 -15.10 -3.30
CA CYS A 29 10.71 -15.17 -4.07
C CYS A 29 11.57 -13.94 -3.81
N LYS A 30 12.66 -14.13 -3.05
CA LYS A 30 13.57 -13.05 -2.64
C LYS A 30 14.22 -12.33 -3.83
N LYS A 31 14.46 -13.03 -4.96
CA LYS A 31 14.94 -12.43 -6.22
C LYS A 31 14.02 -11.33 -6.74
N ARG A 32 12.70 -11.45 -6.53
CA ARG A 32 11.75 -10.37 -6.90
C ARG A 32 11.91 -9.14 -6.02
N ALA A 33 12.29 -9.31 -4.77
CA ALA A 33 12.60 -8.19 -3.87
C ALA A 33 13.80 -7.39 -4.39
N GLU A 34 14.80 -8.09 -4.92
CA GLU A 34 16.05 -7.49 -5.43
C GLU A 34 15.77 -6.58 -6.64
N LEU A 35 14.75 -6.87 -7.45
CA LEU A 35 14.33 -6.01 -8.57
C LEU A 35 13.87 -4.61 -8.13
N PHE A 36 13.55 -4.39 -6.85
CA PHE A 36 13.16 -3.08 -6.31
C PHE A 36 14.35 -2.25 -5.82
N HIS A 37 15.60 -2.65 -6.08
CA HIS A 37 16.78 -1.97 -5.53
C HIS A 37 16.84 -0.46 -5.80
N GLU A 38 16.31 0.02 -6.95
CA GLU A 38 16.31 1.44 -7.32
C GLU A 38 15.33 2.29 -6.52
N ILE A 39 14.21 1.69 -6.10
CA ILE A 39 13.09 2.40 -5.44
C ILE A 39 12.88 1.99 -3.99
N GLY A 40 13.69 1.05 -3.49
CA GLY A 40 13.52 0.41 -2.20
C GLY A 40 12.38 -0.61 -2.21
N ILE A 41 12.47 -1.64 -1.37
CA ILE A 41 11.42 -2.67 -1.28
C ILE A 41 10.10 -2.02 -0.84
N PRO A 42 8.95 -2.37 -1.46
CA PRO A 42 7.66 -1.83 -1.07
C PRO A 42 7.39 -2.05 0.43
N PRO A 43 6.91 -1.03 1.15
CA PRO A 43 6.60 -1.16 2.57
C PRO A 43 5.49 -2.19 2.76
N GLN A 44 5.62 -3.00 3.80
CA GLN A 44 4.64 -4.04 4.10
C GLN A 44 3.63 -3.51 5.11
N PRO A 45 2.36 -3.31 4.71
CA PRO A 45 1.37 -2.83 5.66
C PRO A 45 1.14 -3.85 6.77
N ILE A 46 1.05 -3.33 7.99
CA ILE A 46 0.53 -4.03 9.15
C ILE A 46 -0.99 -3.98 9.04
N VAL A 47 -1.63 -5.14 8.95
CA VAL A 47 -3.08 -5.28 8.65
C VAL A 47 -3.96 -4.43 9.57
N THR A 48 -3.59 -4.32 10.84
CA THR A 48 -4.36 -3.58 11.87
C THR A 48 -4.05 -2.08 11.91
N ARG A 49 -3.05 -1.59 11.15
CA ARG A 49 -2.63 -0.18 11.16
C ARG A 49 -2.76 0.43 9.79
N TRP A 50 -3.90 1.06 9.55
CA TRP A 50 -4.24 1.68 8.28
C TRP A 50 -3.21 2.73 7.81
N GLY A 51 -2.54 3.44 8.72
CA GLY A 51 -1.45 4.36 8.37
C GLY A 51 -0.32 3.69 7.58
N THR A 52 0.00 2.43 7.90
CA THR A 52 1.01 1.66 7.14
C THR A 52 0.50 1.21 5.77
N TRP A 53 -0.81 1.06 5.60
CA TRP A 53 -1.42 0.84 4.29
C TRP A 53 -1.36 2.10 3.43
N LEU A 54 -1.61 3.27 4.04
CA LEU A 54 -1.46 4.54 3.35
C LEU A 54 -0.01 4.76 2.89
N GLU A 55 0.97 4.53 3.76
CA GLU A 55 2.39 4.62 3.40
C GLU A 55 2.73 3.73 2.20
N ALA A 56 2.17 2.52 2.14
CA ALA A 56 2.30 1.64 0.99
C ALA A 56 1.64 2.20 -0.27
N ALA A 57 0.40 2.67 -0.19
CA ALA A 57 -0.29 3.29 -1.31
C ALA A 57 0.51 4.49 -1.87
N LEU A 58 1.05 5.34 -0.99
CA LEU A 58 1.86 6.49 -1.37
C LEU A 58 3.19 6.08 -2.03
N TYR A 59 3.83 5.02 -1.53
CA TYR A 59 5.00 4.42 -2.17
C TYR A 59 4.68 3.98 -3.61
N TYR A 60 3.56 3.28 -3.81
CA TYR A 60 3.16 2.81 -5.14
C TYR A 60 2.80 3.97 -6.07
N ALA A 61 2.12 5.01 -5.56
CA ALA A 61 1.81 6.22 -6.32
C ALA A 61 3.08 6.94 -6.79
N LYS A 62 4.06 7.11 -5.88
CA LYS A 62 5.33 7.80 -6.17
C LYS A 62 6.19 7.06 -7.19
N ASN A 63 6.18 5.72 -7.15
CA ASN A 63 7.09 4.89 -7.95
C ASN A 63 6.39 4.11 -9.07
N TRP A 64 5.17 4.51 -9.45
CA TRP A 64 4.26 3.69 -10.27
C TRP A 64 4.90 3.13 -11.54
N THR A 65 5.58 3.97 -12.33
CA THR A 65 6.20 3.57 -13.59
C THR A 65 7.23 2.45 -13.40
N LEU A 66 8.05 2.55 -12.36
CA LEU A 66 9.07 1.55 -12.06
C LEU A 66 8.46 0.28 -11.46
N VAL A 67 7.47 0.41 -10.57
CA VAL A 67 6.73 -0.75 -10.04
C VAL A 67 6.09 -1.54 -11.18
N LYS A 68 5.36 -0.86 -12.09
CA LYS A 68 4.68 -1.51 -13.21
C LYS A 68 5.69 -2.28 -14.07
N ARG A 69 6.83 -1.67 -14.40
CA ARG A 69 7.92 -2.33 -15.14
C ARG A 69 8.40 -3.58 -14.40
N ILE A 70 8.81 -3.45 -13.14
CA ILE A 70 9.35 -4.55 -12.31
C ILE A 70 8.37 -5.72 -12.21
N VAL A 71 7.09 -5.44 -11.96
CA VAL A 71 6.07 -6.49 -11.81
C VAL A 71 5.84 -7.24 -13.12
N LEU A 72 5.92 -6.54 -14.26
CA LEU A 72 5.81 -7.17 -15.59
C LEU A 72 7.00 -8.08 -15.92
N GLU A 73 8.19 -7.79 -15.37
CA GLU A 73 9.40 -8.61 -15.52
C GLU A 73 9.38 -9.93 -14.74
N TYR A 74 8.46 -10.11 -13.77
CA TYR A 74 8.37 -11.35 -13.00
C TYR A 74 8.18 -12.58 -13.89
N GLU A 75 8.85 -13.69 -13.58
CA GLU A 75 8.53 -14.99 -14.20
C GLU A 75 7.10 -15.42 -13.86
N ASN A 76 6.36 -15.94 -14.85
CA ASN A 76 4.96 -16.37 -14.70
C ASN A 76 4.86 -17.73 -14.01
N ASP A 77 5.13 -17.79 -12.71
CA ASP A 77 5.25 -19.05 -11.95
C ASP A 77 4.13 -19.28 -10.91
N GLY A 78 3.09 -18.45 -10.89
CA GLY A 78 1.99 -18.63 -9.94
C GLY A 78 0.84 -17.65 -10.09
N VAL A 79 -0.31 -18.02 -9.50
CA VAL A 79 -1.55 -17.20 -9.53
C VAL A 79 -1.32 -15.81 -8.96
N ILE A 80 -0.52 -15.67 -7.89
CA ILE A 80 -0.21 -14.38 -7.28
C ILE A 80 0.53 -13.46 -8.26
N VAL A 81 1.50 -14.00 -9.01
CA VAL A 81 2.25 -13.21 -10.01
C VAL A 81 1.33 -12.82 -11.16
N LYS A 82 0.48 -13.73 -11.64
CA LYS A 82 -0.52 -13.43 -12.68
C LYS A 82 -1.43 -12.28 -12.23
N ASN A 83 -1.97 -12.36 -11.01
CA ASN A 83 -2.82 -11.30 -10.45
C ASN A 83 -2.06 -9.98 -10.29
N ALA A 84 -0.79 -10.02 -9.86
CA ALA A 84 0.06 -8.82 -9.77
C ALA A 84 0.29 -8.18 -11.15
N LYS A 85 0.49 -8.97 -12.21
CA LYS A 85 0.60 -8.45 -13.58
C LYS A 85 -0.70 -7.85 -14.08
N THR A 86 -1.82 -8.57 -13.93
CA THR A 86 -3.14 -8.08 -14.33
C THR A 86 -3.50 -6.76 -13.63
N ILE A 87 -3.22 -6.62 -12.33
CA ILE A 87 -3.56 -5.38 -11.62
C ILE A 87 -2.69 -4.19 -12.05
N VAL A 88 -1.43 -4.39 -12.46
CA VAL A 88 -0.58 -3.28 -12.96
C VAL A 88 -0.87 -2.91 -14.42
N GLU A 89 -1.53 -3.81 -15.15
CA GLU A 89 -2.04 -3.56 -16.50
C GLU A 89 -3.39 -2.83 -16.51
N SER A 90 -4.13 -2.85 -15.39
CA SER A 90 -5.36 -2.06 -15.23
C SER A 90 -5.12 -0.57 -15.48
N ASP A 91 -5.95 0.07 -16.29
CA ASP A 91 -5.83 1.50 -16.57
C ASP A 91 -6.32 2.38 -15.40
N THR A 92 -7.13 1.82 -14.49
CA THR A 92 -7.76 2.58 -13.42
C THR A 92 -6.90 2.71 -12.16
N ILE A 93 -5.98 1.77 -11.94
CA ILE A 93 -5.19 1.70 -10.70
C ILE A 93 -4.32 2.95 -10.50
N PHE A 94 -3.76 3.50 -11.58
CA PHE A 94 -2.93 4.69 -11.49
C PHE A 94 -3.75 5.91 -11.06
N ASN A 95 -4.96 6.05 -11.61
CA ASN A 95 -5.88 7.13 -11.22
C ASN A 95 -6.26 7.01 -9.75
N ASP A 96 -6.47 5.80 -9.24
CA ASP A 96 -6.80 5.56 -7.84
C ASP A 96 -5.61 5.87 -6.91
N LEU A 97 -4.38 5.53 -7.32
CA LEU A 97 -3.16 5.92 -6.61
C LEU A 97 -2.99 7.45 -6.55
N VAL A 98 -3.24 8.15 -7.67
CA VAL A 98 -3.17 9.62 -7.74
C VAL A 98 -4.23 10.27 -6.84
N LYS A 99 -5.46 9.73 -6.80
CA LYS A 99 -6.49 10.21 -5.87
C LYS A 99 -6.02 10.08 -4.43
N ILE A 100 -5.46 8.93 -4.03
CA ILE A 100 -4.95 8.74 -2.66
C ILE A 100 -3.83 9.74 -2.35
N SER A 101 -2.89 9.96 -3.26
CA SER A 101 -1.78 10.89 -3.03
C SER A 101 -2.26 12.34 -2.90
N ASN A 102 -3.30 12.75 -3.62
CA ASN A 102 -3.87 14.09 -3.49
C ASN A 102 -4.47 14.36 -2.11
N TYR A 103 -4.90 13.31 -1.41
CA TYR A 103 -5.43 13.41 -0.04
C TYR A 103 -4.39 13.11 1.03
N GLU A 104 -3.12 12.88 0.67
CA GLU A 104 -2.05 12.46 1.59
C GLU A 104 -2.00 13.28 2.89
N ASN A 105 -2.03 14.61 2.78
CA ASN A 105 -1.93 15.49 3.95
C ASN A 105 -3.15 15.36 4.88
N LEU A 106 -4.35 15.31 4.32
CA LEU A 106 -5.58 15.13 5.10
C LEU A 106 -5.57 13.76 5.80
N ILE A 107 -5.18 12.73 5.05
CA ILE A 107 -5.13 11.37 5.56
C ILE A 107 -4.04 11.23 6.64
N LYS A 108 -2.86 11.83 6.49
CA LYS A 108 -1.81 11.82 7.53
C LYS A 108 -2.26 12.54 8.80
N LEU A 109 -2.97 13.66 8.68
CA LEU A 109 -3.52 14.39 9.82
C LEU A 109 -4.54 13.53 10.58
N THR A 110 -5.45 12.86 9.88
CA THR A 110 -6.39 11.94 10.55
C THR A 110 -5.65 10.79 11.23
N THR A 111 -4.64 10.18 10.59
CA THR A 111 -3.80 9.14 11.24
C THR A 111 -3.11 9.64 12.51
N LYS A 112 -2.55 10.86 12.49
CA LYS A 112 -1.83 11.42 13.64
C LYS A 112 -2.75 11.71 14.82
N LEU A 113 -3.97 12.18 14.53
CA LEU A 113 -5.01 12.39 15.54
C LEU A 113 -5.56 11.07 16.10
N GLU A 114 -5.39 9.96 15.38
CA GLU A 114 -5.82 8.62 15.78
C GLU A 114 -4.82 7.87 16.68
N CYS A 115 -3.60 8.39 16.89
CA CYS A 115 -2.69 7.81 17.89
C CYS A 115 -3.15 8.20 19.30
N PRO A 116 -3.56 7.24 20.17
CA PRO A 116 -3.85 7.54 21.57
C PRO A 116 -2.52 7.79 22.31
N LYS A 117 -1.99 9.01 22.16
CA LYS A 117 -1.00 9.62 23.05
C LYS A 117 -1.52 10.97 23.54
N LEU A 118 -2.77 10.98 23.98
CA LEU A 118 -3.12 11.68 25.20
C LEU A 118 -3.33 10.58 26.23
N LEU A 119 -2.21 10.12 26.81
CA LEU A 119 -2.27 9.50 28.12
C LEU A 119 -2.89 10.57 29.01
N ILE A 120 -4.18 10.43 29.28
CA ILE A 120 -4.83 11.08 30.40
C ILE A 120 -4.09 10.54 31.63
N LYS A 121 -3.01 11.23 32.02
CA LYS A 121 -2.58 11.24 33.41
C LYS A 121 -3.60 12.10 34.13
N GLU A 122 -4.78 11.54 34.35
CA GLU A 122 -5.62 11.98 35.46
C GLU A 122 -4.83 11.55 36.70
N GLY A 123 -4.05 12.50 37.20
CA GLY A 123 -3.52 12.43 38.54
C GLY A 123 -4.70 12.36 39.47
N VAL A 124 -4.87 11.20 40.10
CA VAL A 124 -5.64 11.04 41.32
C VAL A 124 -5.00 11.98 42.34
N HIS A 125 -5.72 13.03 42.71
CA HIS A 125 -5.50 13.80 43.93
C HIS A 125 -6.80 13.87 44.70
#